data_AF-A0A8J5M3M8-F1
#
_entry.id   AF-A0A8J5M3M8-F1
#
_cell.length_a   1.000
_cell.length_b   1.000
_cell.length_c   1.000
_cell.angle_alpha   90.00
_cell.angle_beta   90.00
_cell.angle_gamma   90.00
#
_symmetry.space_group_name_H-M   'P 1'
#
loop_
_entity.id
_entity.type
_entity.pdbx_description
1 polymer ?
#
loop_
_entity_poly.entity_id
_entity_poly.type
_entity_poly.pdbx_seq_one_letter_code
_entity_poly.pdbx_strand_id
1 'polypeptide(L)'
;MESGIIRWNKGEVERALYSSNIDTTMRALHFFSSSGKLRGVLAFYPVHPTSLTAKNRLISGDNKGYAEFLLEDELQEVTVAIGIANAGDVSPNRVDNGDGTFRGEEIMGKRQYDTLSTLIKGPSKLIQGSVVANLSYVDFSNATTGNPFADRTCPAVVGQNFAAGTEDGRGPSMFTEGNLKGNALFKAIGAVIKPTPKWVQDCQHTNKVPLFAVGLMEPTPWVPNILPVQIVKIGQFAIAVTNFETTTMAGRR
;
A
#
# COMPACT_ATOMS: atom_id res chain seq x y z
N MET A 1 -23.91 11.00 -2.19
CA MET A 1 -23.42 10.20 -1.05
C MET A 1 -21.91 10.26 -1.09
N GLU A 2 -21.31 11.08 -0.23
CA GLU A 2 -19.85 11.17 -0.09
C GLU A 2 -19.34 9.86 0.51
N SER A 3 -18.79 8.99 -0.34
CA SER A 3 -18.11 7.78 0.09
C SER A 3 -16.79 8.14 0.76
N GLY A 4 -16.69 7.82 2.06
CA GLY A 4 -15.46 7.37 2.72
C GLY A 4 -14.18 8.17 2.48
N ILE A 5 -14.18 9.50 2.65
CA ILE A 5 -12.91 10.23 2.72
C ILE A 5 -12.18 9.81 4.00
N ILE A 6 -11.19 8.94 3.86
CA ILE A 6 -10.16 8.67 4.87
C ILE A 6 -9.60 10.04 5.31
N ARG A 7 -9.71 10.34 6.60
CA ARG A 7 -9.45 11.69 7.14
C ARG A 7 -8.00 12.11 6.90
N TRP A 8 -7.78 12.94 5.89
CA TRP A 8 -6.56 13.72 5.66
C TRP A 8 -6.43 14.85 6.68
N ASN A 9 -6.13 14.53 7.94
CA ASN A 9 -6.17 15.48 9.05
C ASN A 9 -4.88 16.30 9.25
N LYS A 10 -4.10 16.57 8.18
CA LYS A 10 -2.99 17.53 8.22
C LYS A 10 -3.05 18.51 7.05
N GLY A 11 -3.12 19.80 7.41
CA GLY A 11 -2.89 21.01 6.61
C GLY A 11 -3.68 21.16 5.32
N GLU A 12 -4.70 22.04 5.29
CA GLU A 12 -5.28 22.56 4.04
C GLU A 12 -4.20 23.03 3.05
N VAL A 13 -3.11 23.61 3.57
CA VAL A 13 -1.95 24.11 2.80
C VAL A 13 -1.21 22.99 2.06
N GLU A 14 -0.94 21.84 2.70
CA GLU A 14 -0.21 20.74 2.04
C GLU A 14 -1.08 20.07 0.98
N ARG A 15 -2.38 19.89 1.27
CA ARG A 15 -3.32 19.30 0.29
C ARG A 15 -3.46 20.19 -0.94
N ALA A 16 -3.41 21.52 -0.79
CA ALA A 16 -3.48 22.47 -1.89
C ALA A 16 -2.28 22.38 -2.86
N LEU A 17 -1.18 21.72 -2.48
CA LEU A 17 -0.04 21.46 -3.38
C LEU A 17 -0.34 20.39 -4.43
N TYR A 18 -1.44 19.64 -4.27
CA TYR A 18 -1.80 18.51 -5.14
C TYR A 18 -3.20 18.69 -5.71
N SER A 19 -3.36 18.37 -6.99
CA SER A 19 -4.65 18.46 -7.69
C SER A 19 -5.63 17.34 -7.35
N SER A 20 -5.18 16.29 -6.64
CA SER A 20 -5.95 15.08 -6.36
C SER A 20 -5.59 14.47 -5.01
N ASN A 21 -6.54 13.75 -4.42
CA ASN A 21 -6.37 12.96 -3.20
C ASN A 21 -5.75 11.57 -3.44
N ILE A 22 -5.50 11.21 -4.70
CA ILE A 22 -4.77 10.01 -5.12
C ILE A 22 -3.56 10.44 -5.97
N ASP A 23 -2.47 9.67 -5.94
CA ASP A 23 -1.42 9.81 -6.96
C ASP A 23 -1.89 9.08 -8.23
N THR A 24 -1.84 9.77 -9.37
CA THR A 24 -2.27 9.23 -10.67
C THR A 24 -1.08 8.99 -11.60
N THR A 25 0.15 9.13 -11.10
CA THR A 25 1.36 9.05 -11.89
C THR A 25 1.85 7.62 -11.99
N MET A 26 1.83 7.05 -13.19
CA MET A 26 2.57 5.82 -13.50
C MET A 26 4.01 6.16 -13.84
N ARG A 27 4.97 5.44 -13.25
CA ARG A 27 6.40 5.58 -13.54
C ARG A 27 6.93 4.24 -14.03
N ALA A 28 7.70 4.23 -15.11
CA ALA A 28 8.23 3.01 -15.71
C ALA A 28 9.73 3.11 -16.00
N LEU A 29 10.44 2.01 -15.76
CA LEU A 29 11.79 1.74 -16.21
C LEU A 29 11.72 0.79 -17.39
N HIS A 30 12.37 1.14 -18.49
CA HIS A 30 12.50 0.30 -19.67
C HIS A 30 13.90 -0.30 -19.74
N PHE A 31 13.98 -1.59 -19.99
CA PHE A 31 15.23 -2.34 -20.09
C PHE A 31 15.44 -2.73 -21.55
N PHE A 32 16.45 -2.14 -22.18
CA PHE A 32 16.82 -2.43 -23.56
C PHE A 32 18.11 -3.26 -23.60
N SER A 33 18.15 -4.20 -24.54
CA SER A 33 19.38 -4.93 -24.89
C SER A 33 20.38 -4.02 -25.62
N SER A 34 21.61 -4.51 -25.81
CA SER A 34 22.64 -3.79 -26.56
C SER A 34 22.27 -3.53 -28.03
N SER A 35 21.34 -4.31 -28.60
CA SER A 35 20.81 -4.09 -29.96
C SER A 35 19.65 -3.08 -30.01
N GLY A 36 19.25 -2.50 -28.87
CA GLY A 36 18.12 -1.59 -28.78
C GLY A 36 16.75 -2.26 -28.70
N LYS A 37 16.67 -3.60 -28.65
CA LYS A 37 15.41 -4.33 -28.43
C LYS A 37 14.97 -4.21 -26.97
N LEU A 38 13.71 -3.82 -26.72
CA LEU A 38 13.08 -3.86 -25.40
C LEU A 38 13.04 -5.30 -24.88
N ARG A 39 13.45 -5.52 -23.62
CA ARG A 39 13.49 -6.83 -22.96
C ARG A 39 12.70 -6.87 -21.65
N GLY A 40 12.43 -5.72 -21.05
CA GLY A 40 11.62 -5.67 -19.85
C GLY A 40 11.12 -4.29 -19.50
N VAL A 41 10.07 -4.26 -18.69
CA VAL A 41 9.47 -3.04 -18.16
C VAL A 41 9.14 -3.25 -16.69
N LEU A 42 9.62 -2.34 -15.84
CA LEU A 42 9.24 -2.27 -14.43
C LEU A 42 8.49 -0.96 -14.20
N ALA A 43 7.19 -1.04 -14.00
CA ALA A 43 6.32 0.09 -13.72
C ALA A 43 5.85 0.11 -12.26
N PHE A 44 5.42 1.28 -11.80
CA PHE A 44 4.81 1.47 -10.50
C PHE A 44 3.56 2.35 -10.66
N TYR A 45 2.44 1.89 -10.10
CA TYR A 45 1.18 2.64 -10.11
C TYR A 45 0.39 2.39 -8.81
N PRO A 46 -0.07 3.43 -8.10
CA PRO A 46 -0.73 3.31 -6.80
C PRO A 46 -2.21 2.98 -6.96
N VAL A 47 -2.54 1.69 -7.03
CA VAL A 47 -3.90 1.17 -6.92
C VAL A 47 -3.85 -0.22 -6.31
N HIS A 48 -4.82 -0.57 -5.45
CA HIS A 48 -4.92 -1.92 -4.92
C HIS A 48 -5.29 -2.94 -6.01
N PRO A 49 -4.70 -4.15 -5.97
CA PRO A 49 -5.15 -5.29 -6.76
C PRO A 49 -6.33 -5.99 -6.05
N THR A 50 -7.43 -5.27 -5.89
CA THR A 50 -8.67 -5.71 -5.20
C THR A 50 -9.90 -5.56 -6.09
N SER A 51 -9.74 -5.69 -7.41
CA SER A 51 -10.87 -5.67 -8.35
C SER A 51 -11.75 -6.91 -8.20
N LEU A 52 -11.15 -8.07 -7.90
CA LEU A 52 -11.86 -9.28 -7.53
C LEU A 52 -12.09 -9.31 -6.01
N THR A 53 -13.33 -9.58 -5.60
CA THR A 53 -13.68 -9.60 -4.17
C THR A 53 -13.23 -10.88 -3.47
N ALA A 54 -13.30 -10.89 -2.14
CA ALA A 54 -13.09 -12.08 -1.30
C ALA A 54 -14.04 -13.27 -1.60
N LYS A 55 -15.09 -13.08 -2.43
CA LYS A 55 -15.97 -14.17 -2.89
C LYS A 55 -15.38 -14.94 -4.09
N ASN A 56 -14.44 -14.34 -4.82
CA ASN A 56 -13.75 -15.00 -5.92
C ASN A 56 -12.99 -16.24 -5.39
N ARG A 57 -13.01 -17.32 -6.17
CA ARG A 57 -12.37 -18.61 -5.82
C ARG A 57 -11.26 -19.00 -6.80
N LEU A 58 -10.96 -18.15 -7.77
CA LEU A 58 -9.93 -18.38 -8.78
C LEU A 58 -8.67 -17.61 -8.41
N ILE A 59 -7.51 -18.24 -8.57
CA ILE A 59 -6.23 -17.55 -8.46
C ILE A 59 -6.14 -16.56 -9.65
N SER A 60 -5.88 -15.29 -9.36
CA SER A 60 -5.67 -14.25 -10.37
C SER A 60 -4.55 -13.30 -9.93
N GLY A 61 -3.90 -12.67 -10.92
CA GLY A 61 -3.05 -11.50 -10.70
C GLY A 61 -3.82 -10.17 -10.56
N ASP A 62 -5.16 -10.24 -10.60
CA ASP A 62 -6.08 -9.10 -10.50
C ASP A 62 -5.78 -8.04 -11.58
N ASN A 63 -6.18 -6.78 -11.36
CA ASN A 63 -6.07 -5.73 -12.37
C ASN A 63 -4.62 -5.46 -12.83
N LYS A 64 -3.62 -5.67 -11.97
CA LYS A 64 -2.20 -5.52 -12.33
C LYS A 64 -1.72 -6.68 -13.19
N GLY A 65 -2.00 -7.91 -12.78
CA GLY A 65 -1.66 -9.10 -13.55
C GLY A 65 -2.37 -9.15 -14.90
N TYR A 66 -3.62 -8.67 -15.00
CA TYR A 66 -4.30 -8.54 -16.28
C TYR A 66 -3.60 -7.54 -17.21
N ALA A 67 -3.13 -6.40 -16.68
CA ALA A 67 -2.38 -5.41 -17.46
C ALA A 67 -1.02 -5.94 -17.93
N GLU A 68 -0.30 -6.66 -17.06
CA GLU A 68 0.97 -7.33 -17.36
C GLU A 68 0.75 -8.37 -18.47
N PHE A 69 -0.25 -9.25 -18.30
CA PHE A 69 -0.61 -10.27 -19.29
C PHE A 69 -0.87 -9.68 -20.68
N LEU A 70 -1.68 -8.61 -20.76
CA LEU A 70 -1.97 -7.97 -22.05
C LEU A 70 -0.70 -7.39 -22.73
N LEU A 71 0.23 -6.83 -21.96
CA LEU A 71 1.48 -6.30 -22.53
C LEU A 71 2.44 -7.43 -22.92
N GLU A 72 2.55 -8.49 -22.13
CA GLU A 72 3.42 -9.63 -22.43
C GLU A 72 2.92 -10.45 -23.63
N ASP A 73 1.60 -10.50 -23.84
CA ASP A 73 0.99 -11.10 -25.04
C ASP A 73 1.24 -10.25 -26.31
N GLU A 74 1.19 -8.91 -26.19
CA GLU A 74 1.50 -7.99 -27.30
C GLU A 74 3.01 -7.94 -27.63
N LEU A 75 3.87 -7.94 -26.60
CA LEU A 75 5.30 -7.66 -26.71
C LEU A 75 6.15 -8.93 -26.65
N GLN A 76 6.65 -9.36 -27.81
CA GLN A 76 7.48 -10.56 -27.90
C GLN A 76 8.79 -10.47 -27.12
N GLU A 77 9.01 -11.45 -26.23
CA GLU A 77 10.20 -11.59 -25.38
C GLU A 77 10.45 -10.41 -24.42
N VAL A 78 9.37 -9.78 -23.95
CA VAL A 78 9.41 -8.73 -22.93
C VAL A 78 8.78 -9.24 -21.64
N THR A 79 9.46 -9.06 -20.51
CA THR A 79 8.87 -9.27 -19.18
C THR A 79 8.35 -7.96 -18.63
N VAL A 80 7.11 -7.95 -18.16
CA VAL A 80 6.47 -6.75 -17.61
C VAL A 80 6.10 -6.97 -16.15
N ALA A 81 6.44 -6.00 -15.31
CA ALA A 81 6.03 -5.99 -13.91
C ALA A 81 5.47 -4.61 -13.55
N ILE A 82 4.33 -4.58 -12.88
CA ILE A 82 3.66 -3.38 -12.39
C ILE A 82 3.58 -3.48 -10.86
N GLY A 83 4.56 -2.89 -10.19
CA GLY A 83 4.59 -2.77 -8.74
C GLY A 83 3.49 -1.85 -8.19
N ILE A 84 3.16 -2.08 -6.92
CA ILE A 84 2.33 -1.19 -6.11
C ILE A 84 3.22 -0.06 -5.58
N ALA A 85 2.72 1.18 -5.63
CA ALA A 85 3.36 2.34 -5.00
C ALA A 85 2.65 2.69 -3.67
N ASN A 86 2.32 3.96 -3.45
CA ASN A 86 1.56 4.45 -2.31
C ASN A 86 0.04 4.27 -2.49
N ALA A 87 -0.40 3.01 -2.48
CA ALA A 87 -1.79 2.63 -2.74
C ALA A 87 -2.65 2.40 -1.49
N GLY A 88 -2.14 2.57 -0.27
CA GLY A 88 -2.79 2.11 0.97
C GLY A 88 -4.19 2.66 1.25
N ASP A 89 -4.63 3.68 0.50
CA ASP A 89 -5.96 4.27 0.52
C ASP A 89 -6.55 4.48 -0.89
N VAL A 90 -6.11 3.68 -1.86
CA VAL A 90 -6.52 3.77 -3.27
C VAL A 90 -7.19 2.47 -3.72
N SER A 91 -8.51 2.49 -3.77
CA SER A 91 -9.34 1.40 -4.28
C SER A 91 -9.48 1.43 -5.82
N PRO A 92 -9.46 0.26 -6.51
CA PRO A 92 -9.79 0.15 -7.93
C PRO A 92 -11.30 0.24 -8.20
N ASN A 93 -12.14 0.07 -7.17
CA ASN A 93 -13.58 -0.22 -7.26
C ASN A 93 -14.45 1.02 -7.47
N ARG A 94 -13.96 2.00 -8.24
CA ARG A 94 -14.78 3.10 -8.78
C ARG A 94 -15.58 2.68 -10.02
N VAL A 95 -15.25 1.53 -10.59
CA VAL A 95 -15.92 0.92 -11.74
C VAL A 95 -16.88 -0.14 -11.20
N ASP A 96 -18.13 -0.15 -11.69
CA ASP A 96 -19.18 -1.11 -11.34
C ASP A 96 -19.46 -1.26 -9.82
N ASN A 97 -19.24 -0.20 -9.04
CA ASN A 97 -19.45 -0.15 -7.58
C ASN A 97 -18.70 -1.25 -6.78
N GLY A 98 -17.64 -1.83 -7.33
CA GLY A 98 -16.90 -2.91 -6.66
C GLY A 98 -17.69 -4.20 -6.51
N ASP A 99 -18.56 -4.52 -7.47
CA ASP A 99 -19.32 -5.77 -7.48
C ASP A 99 -18.44 -7.04 -7.52
N GLY A 100 -17.14 -6.88 -7.77
CA GLY A 100 -16.15 -7.94 -7.74
C GLY A 100 -16.11 -8.80 -8.99
N THR A 101 -16.68 -8.31 -10.08
CA THR A 101 -16.73 -9.03 -11.36
C THR A 101 -15.40 -8.96 -12.11
N PHE A 102 -15.15 -9.95 -12.96
CA PHE A 102 -14.01 -9.95 -13.89
C PHE A 102 -14.00 -8.70 -14.78
N ARG A 103 -15.16 -8.10 -15.05
CA ARG A 103 -15.26 -6.85 -15.79
C ARG A 103 -14.53 -5.69 -15.10
N GLY A 104 -14.61 -5.58 -13.77
CA GLY A 104 -13.90 -4.55 -13.00
C GLY A 104 -12.38 -4.71 -13.12
N GLU A 105 -11.90 -5.95 -13.00
CA GLU A 105 -10.50 -6.34 -13.23
C GLU A 105 -10.05 -5.98 -14.65
N GLU A 106 -10.82 -6.38 -15.66
CA GLU A 106 -10.51 -6.11 -17.07
C GLU A 106 -10.43 -4.61 -17.37
N ILE A 107 -11.38 -3.81 -16.88
CA ILE A 107 -11.38 -2.35 -17.10
C ILE A 107 -10.18 -1.69 -16.43
N MET A 108 -9.92 -2.03 -15.17
CA MET A 108 -8.83 -1.41 -14.41
C MET A 108 -7.46 -1.85 -14.93
N GLY A 109 -7.32 -3.13 -15.31
CA GLY A 109 -6.11 -3.62 -15.94
C GLY A 109 -5.92 -3.03 -17.33
N LYS A 110 -6.96 -2.92 -18.16
CA LYS A 110 -6.86 -2.29 -19.49
C LYS A 110 -6.40 -0.83 -19.40
N ARG A 111 -6.86 -0.08 -18.40
CA ARG A 111 -6.40 1.31 -18.18
C ARG A 111 -4.92 1.40 -17.80
N GLN A 112 -4.45 0.48 -16.95
CA GLN A 112 -3.02 0.38 -16.61
C GLN A 112 -2.20 -0.02 -17.85
N TYR A 113 -2.66 -1.02 -18.61
CA TYR A 113 -2.09 -1.43 -19.90
C TYR A 113 -1.99 -0.25 -20.88
N ASP A 114 -3.07 0.52 -21.08
CA ASP A 114 -3.09 1.61 -22.07
C ASP A 114 -2.10 2.72 -21.72
N THR A 115 -2.02 3.04 -20.43
CA THR A 115 -1.06 4.02 -19.91
C THR A 115 0.36 3.53 -20.10
N LEU A 116 0.66 2.29 -19.73
CA LEU A 116 2.00 1.73 -19.83
C LEU A 116 2.43 1.51 -21.28
N SER A 117 1.52 1.06 -22.15
CA SER A 117 1.74 0.95 -23.60
C SER A 117 2.10 2.32 -24.21
N THR A 118 1.42 3.39 -23.77
CA THR A 118 1.76 4.77 -24.17
C THR A 118 3.14 5.18 -23.67
N LEU A 119 3.52 4.85 -22.43
CA LEU A 119 4.86 5.13 -21.90
C LEU A 119 5.95 4.38 -22.68
N ILE A 120 5.72 3.09 -22.98
CA ILE A 120 6.65 2.24 -23.74
C ILE A 120 6.90 2.80 -25.14
N LYS A 121 5.84 3.27 -25.82
CA LYS A 121 5.89 3.84 -27.18
C LYS A 121 6.38 5.30 -27.18
N GLY A 122 6.40 5.94 -26.02
CA GLY A 122 6.77 7.35 -25.84
C GLY A 122 8.28 7.59 -25.65
N PRO A 123 8.69 8.87 -25.58
CA PRO A 123 10.07 9.23 -25.30
C PRO A 123 10.46 8.79 -23.88
N SER A 124 11.65 8.22 -23.74
CA SER A 124 12.23 7.87 -22.44
C SER A 124 13.57 8.57 -22.24
N LYS A 125 13.89 8.86 -20.97
CA LYS A 125 15.20 9.42 -20.59
C LYS A 125 16.12 8.28 -20.19
N LEU A 126 17.30 8.22 -20.80
CA LEU A 126 18.32 7.24 -20.43
C LEU A 126 18.69 7.40 -18.94
N ILE A 127 18.62 6.29 -18.21
CA ILE A 127 19.11 6.20 -16.83
C ILE A 127 20.63 6.06 -16.86
N GLN A 128 21.35 6.95 -16.20
CA GLN A 128 22.81 6.99 -16.19
C GLN A 128 23.34 7.13 -14.77
N GLY A 129 24.48 6.50 -14.50
CA GLY A 129 25.18 6.56 -13.21
C GLY A 129 25.25 5.21 -12.50
N SER A 130 25.67 5.24 -11.24
CA SER A 130 25.88 4.06 -10.41
C SER A 130 24.58 3.40 -9.97
N VAL A 131 24.65 2.09 -9.69
CA VAL A 131 23.65 1.35 -8.92
C VAL A 131 24.14 1.23 -7.49
N VAL A 132 23.35 1.68 -6.52
CA VAL A 132 23.65 1.62 -5.08
C VAL A 132 22.42 1.13 -4.35
N ALA A 133 22.60 0.19 -3.42
CA ALA A 133 21.52 -0.29 -2.57
C ALA A 133 21.98 -0.33 -1.12
N ASN A 134 21.18 0.24 -0.21
CA ASN A 134 21.43 0.21 1.22
C ASN A 134 20.25 -0.48 1.90
N LEU A 135 20.54 -1.45 2.76
CA LEU A 135 19.58 -2.21 3.53
C LEU A 135 19.96 -2.14 5.01
N SER A 136 18.96 -1.86 5.85
CA SER A 136 19.10 -1.91 7.30
C SER A 136 17.91 -2.67 7.89
N TYR A 137 18.16 -3.50 8.89
CA TYR A 137 17.10 -4.07 9.72
C TYR A 137 16.89 -3.18 10.93
N VAL A 138 15.68 -2.67 11.10
CA VAL A 138 15.33 -1.73 12.16
C VAL A 138 14.30 -2.37 13.08
N ASP A 139 14.51 -2.26 14.40
CA ASP A 139 13.51 -2.64 15.39
C ASP A 139 12.46 -1.52 15.52
N PHE A 140 11.30 -1.73 14.90
CA PHE A 140 10.17 -0.80 14.91
C PHE A 140 9.38 -0.84 16.23
N SER A 141 9.68 -1.74 17.17
CA SER A 141 9.00 -1.75 18.47
C SER A 141 9.42 -0.60 19.38
N ASN A 142 10.53 0.09 19.09
CA ASN A 142 11.08 1.18 19.92
C ASN A 142 12.04 2.11 19.15
N ALA A 143 11.80 2.39 17.87
CA ALA A 143 12.65 3.23 17.03
C ALA A 143 12.41 4.73 17.30
N THR A 144 13.47 5.53 17.20
CA THR A 144 13.41 7.00 17.19
C THR A 144 13.88 7.50 15.82
N THR A 145 13.22 8.55 15.30
CA THR A 145 13.49 9.04 13.94
C THR A 145 14.32 10.32 13.92
N GLY A 146 14.80 10.83 15.07
CA GLY A 146 15.56 12.08 15.19
C GLY A 146 14.81 13.35 14.77
N ASN A 147 13.62 13.22 14.19
CA ASN A 147 12.75 14.31 13.77
C ASN A 147 12.00 14.89 14.99
N PRO A 148 12.08 16.20 15.26
CA PRO A 148 11.43 16.83 16.41
C PRO A 148 9.90 16.76 16.39
N PHE A 149 9.30 16.44 15.24
CA PHE A 149 7.85 16.26 15.05
C PHE A 149 7.42 14.80 15.03
N ALA A 150 8.35 13.86 15.21
CA ALA A 150 8.06 12.44 15.23
C ALA A 150 8.47 11.85 16.58
N ASP A 151 7.47 11.33 17.28
CA ASP A 151 7.68 10.57 18.50
C ASP A 151 8.39 9.23 18.21
N ARG A 152 8.75 8.55 19.29
CA ARG A 152 9.23 7.17 19.26
C ARG A 152 8.14 6.20 18.79
N THR A 153 8.48 5.18 18.02
CA THR A 153 7.56 4.09 17.70
C THR A 153 7.30 3.20 18.93
N CYS A 154 6.33 2.30 18.84
CA CYS A 154 5.99 1.39 19.92
C CYS A 154 5.56 0.02 19.38
N PRO A 155 5.48 -1.01 20.24
CA PRO A 155 5.07 -2.34 19.85
C PRO A 155 3.74 -2.33 19.09
N ALA A 156 3.63 -3.20 18.10
CA ALA A 156 2.49 -3.23 17.20
C ALA A 156 1.19 -3.55 17.94
N VAL A 157 0.19 -2.68 17.74
CA VAL A 157 -1.18 -2.86 18.22
C VAL A 157 -2.15 -2.71 17.06
N VAL A 158 -2.93 -3.77 16.83
CA VAL A 158 -4.08 -3.73 15.92
C VAL A 158 -5.25 -3.08 16.65
N GLY A 159 -5.87 -2.10 16.00
CA GLY A 159 -7.04 -1.41 16.53
C GLY A 159 -8.36 -2.03 16.07
N GLN A 160 -9.45 -1.70 16.73
CA GLN A 160 -10.76 -2.30 16.41
C GLN A 160 -11.21 -2.08 14.95
N ASN A 161 -10.82 -0.95 14.33
CA ASN A 161 -11.23 -0.63 12.96
C ASN A 161 -10.57 -1.54 11.92
N PHE A 162 -9.49 -2.24 12.27
CA PHE A 162 -8.96 -3.31 11.41
C PHE A 162 -10.02 -4.39 11.13
N ALA A 163 -10.85 -4.72 12.13
CA ALA A 163 -11.91 -5.71 11.97
C ALA A 163 -13.09 -5.22 11.12
N ALA A 164 -13.19 -3.91 10.84
CA ALA A 164 -14.22 -3.37 9.96
C ALA A 164 -13.94 -3.68 8.48
N GLY A 165 -12.68 -3.98 8.14
CA GLY A 165 -12.22 -4.02 6.75
C GLY A 165 -12.37 -2.65 6.08
N THR A 166 -12.54 -2.63 4.77
CA THR A 166 -12.67 -1.42 3.95
C THR A 166 -13.87 -1.53 2.99
N GLU A 167 -14.04 -0.54 2.13
CA GLU A 167 -14.92 -0.59 0.97
C GLU A 167 -14.61 -1.74 0.00
N ASP A 168 -13.35 -2.18 -0.09
CA ASP A 168 -12.91 -3.27 -0.98
C ASP A 168 -13.14 -4.66 -0.37
N GLY A 169 -13.40 -4.73 0.93
CA GLY A 169 -13.61 -5.97 1.65
C GLY A 169 -14.11 -5.70 3.05
N ARG A 170 -15.44 -5.79 3.24
CA ARG A 170 -16.08 -5.52 4.54
C ARG A 170 -15.88 -6.67 5.51
N GLY A 171 -15.48 -6.32 6.73
CA GLY A 171 -15.48 -7.23 7.87
C GLY A 171 -16.87 -7.43 8.48
N PRO A 172 -16.96 -8.08 9.66
CA PRO A 172 -18.23 -8.29 10.35
C PRO A 172 -18.99 -6.99 10.63
N SER A 173 -20.31 -6.99 10.45
CA SER A 173 -21.17 -5.80 10.54
C SER A 173 -21.16 -5.07 11.89
N MET A 174 -20.65 -5.73 12.94
CA MET A 174 -20.48 -5.15 14.27
C MET A 174 -19.31 -4.16 14.39
N PHE A 175 -18.47 -4.06 13.35
CA PHE A 175 -17.37 -3.10 13.26
C PHE A 175 -17.65 -2.08 12.14
N THR A 176 -17.24 -0.84 12.35
CA THR A 176 -17.40 0.25 11.38
C THR A 176 -16.14 1.08 11.36
N GLU A 177 -15.66 1.40 10.16
CA GLU A 177 -14.50 2.27 9.98
C GLU A 177 -14.68 3.61 10.68
N GLY A 178 -13.58 4.18 11.18
CA GLY A 178 -13.59 5.46 11.89
C GLY A 178 -14.31 5.44 13.25
N ASN A 179 -14.84 4.31 13.71
CA ASN A 179 -15.45 4.24 15.03
C ASN A 179 -14.37 4.29 16.12
N LEU A 180 -14.38 5.37 16.92
CA LEU A 180 -13.47 5.54 18.06
C LEU A 180 -14.14 5.20 19.40
N LYS A 181 -15.42 4.83 19.38
CA LYS A 181 -16.10 4.29 20.56
C LYS A 181 -15.78 2.81 20.65
N GLY A 182 -14.98 2.44 21.64
CA GLY A 182 -14.53 1.06 21.78
C GLY A 182 -15.67 0.09 22.05
N ASN A 183 -15.74 -1.01 21.29
CA ASN A 183 -16.70 -2.06 21.51
C ASN A 183 -16.42 -2.74 22.88
N ALA A 184 -17.38 -2.68 23.81
CA ALA A 184 -17.21 -3.14 25.18
C ALA A 184 -16.90 -4.65 25.28
N LEU A 185 -17.53 -5.48 24.45
CA LEU A 185 -17.28 -6.92 24.38
C LEU A 185 -15.83 -7.22 23.98
N PHE A 186 -15.31 -6.48 23.01
CA PHE A 186 -13.95 -6.72 22.51
C PHE A 186 -12.86 -6.09 23.37
N LYS A 187 -13.14 -4.99 24.06
CA LYS A 187 -12.28 -4.51 25.16
C LYS A 187 -12.14 -5.56 26.26
N ALA A 188 -13.23 -6.26 26.59
CA ALA A 188 -13.19 -7.35 27.57
C ALA A 188 -12.40 -8.56 27.04
N ILE A 189 -12.59 -8.98 25.80
CA ILE A 189 -11.85 -10.11 25.19
C ILE A 189 -10.35 -9.82 25.09
N GLY A 190 -9.96 -8.63 24.62
CA GLY A 190 -8.55 -8.24 24.52
C GLY A 190 -7.82 -8.24 25.86
N ALA A 191 -8.51 -7.83 26.93
CA ALA A 191 -7.96 -7.83 28.29
C ALA A 191 -7.73 -9.24 28.86
N VAL A 192 -8.51 -10.23 28.41
CA VAL A 192 -8.42 -11.63 28.86
C VAL A 192 -7.29 -12.40 28.15
N ILE A 193 -6.95 -12.07 26.89
CA ILE A 193 -5.92 -12.78 26.13
C ILE A 193 -4.50 -12.39 26.61
N LYS A 194 -4.19 -11.09 26.67
CA LYS A 194 -2.95 -10.57 27.25
C LYS A 194 -3.13 -9.08 27.57
N PRO A 195 -3.03 -8.67 28.84
CA PRO A 195 -3.11 -7.25 29.19
C PRO A 195 -2.04 -6.45 28.45
N THR A 196 -2.46 -5.43 27.70
CA THR A 196 -1.52 -4.53 27.01
C THR A 196 -0.89 -3.58 28.04
N PRO A 197 0.45 -3.43 28.10
CA PRO A 197 1.08 -2.51 29.06
C PRO A 197 0.59 -1.07 28.87
N LYS A 198 0.43 -0.33 29.98
CA LYS A 198 -0.13 1.04 29.97
C LYS A 198 0.62 1.99 29.02
N TRP A 199 1.95 1.93 29.00
CA TRP A 199 2.77 2.77 28.11
C TRP A 199 2.55 2.47 26.62
N VAL A 200 2.23 1.22 26.26
CA VAL A 200 1.93 0.83 24.87
C VAL A 200 0.54 1.32 24.48
N GLN A 201 -0.42 1.23 25.42
CA GLN A 201 -1.72 1.84 25.23
C GLN A 201 -1.55 3.35 24.98
N ASP A 202 -0.80 4.04 25.83
CA ASP A 202 -0.58 5.50 25.75
C ASP A 202 0.10 5.91 24.44
N CYS A 203 1.10 5.16 23.97
CA CYS A 203 1.72 5.42 22.67
C CYS A 203 0.75 5.29 21.49
N GLN A 204 -0.28 4.43 21.59
CA GLN A 204 -1.21 4.15 20.50
C GLN A 204 -2.55 4.92 20.63
N HIS A 205 -2.84 5.51 21.79
CA HIS A 205 -4.20 5.92 22.17
C HIS A 205 -4.74 7.15 21.43
N THR A 206 -3.88 7.98 20.83
CA THR A 206 -4.31 9.27 20.26
C THR A 206 -5.31 9.12 19.11
N ASN A 207 -5.21 8.05 18.31
CA ASN A 207 -6.03 7.86 17.11
C ASN A 207 -6.61 6.45 16.94
N LYS A 208 -6.47 5.57 17.94
CA LYS A 208 -6.80 4.15 17.82
C LYS A 208 -7.44 3.62 19.09
N VAL A 209 -8.52 2.86 18.96
CA VAL A 209 -9.00 1.99 20.04
C VAL A 209 -8.23 0.67 19.95
N PRO A 210 -7.32 0.38 20.90
CA PRO A 210 -6.51 -0.83 20.86
C PRO A 210 -7.38 -2.08 21.03
N LEU A 211 -7.13 -3.10 20.21
CA LEU A 211 -7.79 -4.40 20.28
C LEU A 211 -6.81 -5.50 20.72
N PHE A 212 -5.71 -5.67 19.97
CA PHE A 212 -4.69 -6.68 20.27
C PHE A 212 -3.28 -6.11 20.15
N ALA A 213 -2.47 -6.27 21.20
CA ALA A 213 -1.04 -5.97 21.16
C ALA A 213 -0.26 -7.09 20.46
N VAL A 214 -0.49 -7.23 19.16
CA VAL A 214 0.06 -8.30 18.30
C VAL A 214 1.59 -8.39 18.34
N GLY A 215 2.29 -7.27 18.57
CA GLY A 215 3.76 -7.24 18.70
C GLY A 215 4.30 -7.77 20.03
N LEU A 216 3.42 -8.06 21.00
CA LEU A 216 3.77 -8.54 22.35
C LEU A 216 3.22 -9.94 22.64
N MET A 217 2.57 -10.59 21.68
CA MET A 217 1.97 -11.91 21.89
C MET A 217 3.04 -12.99 22.11
N GLU A 218 2.64 -14.08 22.77
CA GLU A 218 3.47 -15.23 23.09
C GLU A 218 2.92 -16.51 22.45
N PRO A 219 3.75 -17.54 22.20
CA PRO A 219 5.19 -17.63 22.51
C PRO A 219 6.09 -16.78 21.60
N THR A 220 5.55 -16.29 20.50
CA THR A 220 6.21 -15.36 19.60
C THR A 220 5.27 -14.21 19.23
N PRO A 221 5.80 -13.01 18.95
CA PRO A 221 4.99 -11.92 18.39
C PRO A 221 4.21 -12.40 17.17
N TRP A 222 2.95 -11.98 17.03
CA TRP A 222 2.11 -12.34 15.89
C TRP A 222 2.44 -11.55 14.63
N VAL A 223 3.23 -10.49 14.77
CA VAL A 223 3.76 -9.67 13.68
C VAL A 223 5.25 -9.37 13.91
N PRO A 224 6.03 -9.14 12.84
CA PRO A 224 7.45 -8.81 12.98
C PRO A 224 7.66 -7.46 13.67
N ASN A 225 8.61 -7.42 14.61
CA ASN A 225 9.10 -6.18 15.22
C ASN A 225 10.31 -5.61 14.48
N ILE A 226 11.13 -6.47 13.85
CA ILE A 226 12.31 -6.07 13.07
C ILE A 226 11.94 -6.11 11.58
N LEU A 227 12.08 -4.98 10.89
CA LEU A 227 11.68 -4.82 9.49
C LEU A 227 12.86 -4.34 8.62
N PRO A 228 12.98 -4.80 7.37
CA PRO A 228 14.03 -4.37 6.45
C PRO A 228 13.70 -3.02 5.80
N VAL A 229 14.45 -1.96 6.08
CA VAL A 229 14.34 -0.69 5.38
C VAL A 229 15.39 -0.65 4.27
N GLN A 230 14.95 -0.50 3.02
CA GLN A 230 15.86 -0.49 1.87
C GLN A 230 15.61 0.70 0.96
N ILE A 231 16.70 1.28 0.45
CA ILE A 231 16.69 2.24 -0.65
C ILE A 231 17.59 1.71 -1.75
N VAL A 232 17.07 1.69 -2.98
CA VAL A 232 17.83 1.32 -4.18
C VAL A 232 17.88 2.52 -5.11
N LYS A 233 19.08 2.96 -5.47
CA LYS A 233 19.33 4.01 -6.45
C LYS A 233 19.90 3.40 -7.72
N ILE A 234 19.31 3.72 -8.87
CA ILE A 234 19.74 3.32 -10.21
C ILE A 234 19.91 4.62 -11.00
N GLY A 235 21.14 5.13 -11.08
CA GLY A 235 21.40 6.41 -11.73
C GLY A 235 20.63 7.56 -11.08
N GLN A 236 19.79 8.24 -11.85
CA GLN A 236 18.88 9.28 -11.34
C GLN A 236 17.54 8.77 -10.77
N PHE A 237 17.27 7.46 -10.82
CA PHE A 237 16.04 6.86 -10.30
C PHE A 237 16.29 6.25 -8.92
N ALA A 238 15.32 6.36 -8.01
CA ALA A 238 15.40 5.76 -6.68
C ALA A 238 14.10 5.05 -6.32
N ILE A 239 14.23 3.91 -5.64
CA ILE A 239 13.15 3.11 -5.09
C ILE A 239 13.31 3.13 -3.58
N ALA A 240 12.31 3.69 -2.89
CA ALA A 240 12.15 3.50 -1.46
C ALA A 240 11.31 2.24 -1.24
N VAL A 241 11.93 1.18 -0.70
CA VAL A 241 11.26 -0.09 -0.45
C VAL A 241 10.60 -0.01 0.92
N THR A 242 9.26 0.03 0.93
CA THR A 242 8.46 0.11 2.15
C THR A 242 7.96 -1.28 2.55
N ASN A 243 7.82 -1.51 3.87
CA ASN A 243 7.21 -2.75 4.41
C ASN A 243 5.73 -2.56 4.77
N PHE A 244 5.13 -1.49 4.28
CA PHE A 244 3.81 -1.03 4.68
C PHE A 244 3.00 -0.62 3.46
N GLU A 245 1.70 -0.85 3.52
CA GLU A 245 0.74 -0.22 2.61
C GLU A 245 0.69 1.28 2.88
N THR A 246 1.42 2.03 2.06
CA THR A 246 1.64 3.46 2.27
C THR A 246 0.48 4.24 1.65
N THR A 247 -0.21 5.06 2.43
CA THR A 247 -1.30 5.92 1.93
C THR A 247 -0.76 7.01 1.01
N THR A 248 -1.64 7.62 0.20
CA THR A 248 -1.27 8.58 -0.83
C THR A 248 -0.38 9.70 -0.28
N MET A 249 -0.82 10.44 0.76
CA MET A 249 0.01 11.52 1.32
C MET A 249 1.19 11.02 2.14
N ALA A 250 1.14 9.80 2.70
CA ALA A 250 2.32 9.24 3.37
C ALA A 250 3.45 8.97 2.36
N GLY A 251 3.12 8.55 1.13
CA GLY A 251 4.11 8.36 0.07
C GLY A 251 4.53 9.64 -0.66
N ARG A 252 3.75 10.73 -0.55
CA ARG A 252 4.13 12.05 -1.09
C ARG A 252 5.14 12.78 -0.21
N ARG A 253 5.19 12.47 1.09
CA ARG A 253 6.13 13.03 2.07
C ARG A 253 7.43 12.25 2.07
#